data_AF-A0A2A2H8S7-F1
#
_entry.id   AF-A0A2A2H8S7-F1
#
_cell.length_a   1.000
_cell.length_b   1.000
_cell.length_c   1.000
_cell.angle_alpha   90.00
_cell.angle_beta   90.00
_cell.angle_gamma   90.00
#
_symmetry.space_group_name_H-M   'P 1'
#
loop_
_entity.id
_entity.type
_entity.pdbx_description
1 polymer ?
#
loop_
_entity_poly.entity_id
_entity_poly.type
_entity_poly.pdbx_seq_one_letter_code
_entity_poly.pdbx_strand_id
1 'polypeptide(L)'
;MDEEKLGEMLDNLFLLYQLFQKNVLKYKTSSGRIKMSFAHYLTLIILKERGELSISEIGNLIGMKKQNMTYLTNKLVEDGLIQRLHDMSDRRVIKIALTGKGDEYLDKWRKNKIEETKEDFSFYNDKDMNEICRSIENIKQVFLRIDNGRKNF
;
A
#
# COMPACT_ATOMS: atom_id res chain seq x y z
N MET A 1 -24.94 13.92 -13.61
CA MET A 1 -24.58 13.02 -12.49
C MET A 1 -25.58 13.32 -11.39
N ASP A 2 -26.19 12.30 -10.83
CA ASP A 2 -27.16 12.46 -9.74
C ASP A 2 -26.39 12.87 -8.47
N GLU A 3 -26.54 14.14 -8.05
CA GLU A 3 -25.78 14.71 -6.93
C GLU A 3 -26.08 13.99 -5.61
N GLU A 4 -27.30 13.47 -5.45
CA GLU A 4 -27.71 12.70 -4.28
C GLU A 4 -26.94 11.38 -4.19
N LYS A 5 -26.87 10.65 -5.31
CA LYS A 5 -26.10 9.39 -5.39
C LYS A 5 -24.60 9.60 -5.21
N LEU A 6 -24.07 10.74 -5.68
CA LEU A 6 -22.67 11.09 -5.45
C LEU A 6 -22.41 11.34 -3.96
N GLY A 7 -23.31 12.07 -3.28
CA GLY A 7 -23.23 12.32 -1.85
C GLY A 7 -23.19 11.02 -1.04
N GLU A 8 -24.16 10.14 -1.28
CA GLU A 8 -24.23 8.82 -0.62
C GLU A 8 -22.96 7.98 -0.84
N MET A 9 -22.42 8.00 -2.07
CA MET A 9 -21.19 7.29 -2.40
C MET A 9 -19.98 7.82 -1.64
N LEU A 10 -19.86 9.15 -1.51
CA LEU A 10 -18.77 9.78 -0.75
C LEU A 10 -18.87 9.49 0.75
N ASP A 11 -20.08 9.54 1.34
CA ASP A 11 -20.29 9.22 2.74
C ASP A 11 -19.90 7.77 3.05
N ASN A 12 -20.35 6.83 2.22
CA ASN A 12 -19.99 5.41 2.34
C ASN A 12 -18.48 5.18 2.22
N LEU A 13 -17.81 5.89 1.30
CA LEU A 13 -16.36 5.83 1.16
C LEU A 13 -15.63 6.32 2.42
N PHE A 14 -16.08 7.42 3.02
CA PHE A 14 -15.48 7.96 4.24
C PHE A 14 -15.72 7.05 5.45
N LEU A 15 -16.93 6.48 5.56
CA LEU A 15 -17.23 5.47 6.58
C LEU A 15 -16.37 4.23 6.41
N LEU A 16 -16.19 3.75 5.17
CA LEU A 16 -15.29 2.63 4.87
C LEU A 16 -13.84 2.95 5.28
N TYR A 17 -13.34 4.14 4.96
CA TYR A 17 -12.00 4.57 5.38
C TYR A 17 -11.85 4.60 6.90
N GLN A 18 -12.86 5.09 7.63
CA GLN A 18 -12.86 5.07 9.10
C GLN A 18 -12.81 3.64 9.65
N LEU A 19 -13.62 2.73 9.11
CA LEU A 19 -13.62 1.32 9.51
C LEU A 19 -12.28 0.64 9.19
N PHE A 20 -11.70 0.95 8.04
CA PHE A 20 -10.38 0.46 7.65
C PHE A 20 -9.29 0.94 8.62
N GLN A 21 -9.28 2.22 8.99
CA GLN A 21 -8.37 2.77 10.00
C GLN A 21 -8.54 2.09 11.36
N LYS A 22 -9.79 1.88 11.79
CA LYS A 22 -10.11 1.30 13.11
C LYS A 22 -9.77 -0.18 13.20
N ASN A 23 -10.12 -0.94 12.18
CA ASN A 23 -10.03 -2.39 12.22
C ASN A 23 -8.72 -2.83 11.56
N VAL A 24 -8.49 -2.48 10.29
CA VAL A 24 -7.33 -2.99 9.50
C VAL A 24 -5.99 -2.39 9.90
N LEU A 25 -5.91 -1.07 10.18
CA LEU A 25 -4.63 -0.43 10.50
C LEU A 25 -4.22 -0.53 11.98
N LYS A 26 -5.15 -0.84 12.90
CA LYS A 26 -4.83 -1.03 14.33
C LYS A 26 -4.23 -2.39 14.66
N TYR A 27 -4.33 -3.39 13.78
CA TYR A 27 -3.67 -4.68 13.98
C TYR A 27 -2.15 -4.51 14.01
N LYS A 28 -1.61 -4.27 15.21
CA LYS A 28 -0.18 -4.13 15.50
C LYS A 28 0.53 -5.38 14.99
N THR A 29 1.19 -5.27 13.84
CA THR A 29 2.00 -6.36 13.30
C THR A 29 3.14 -6.66 14.26
N SER A 30 3.15 -7.86 14.83
CA SER A 30 4.29 -8.43 15.55
C SER A 30 4.98 -9.47 14.68
N SER A 31 6.24 -9.22 14.34
CA SER A 31 7.39 -10.14 14.46
C SER A 31 8.55 -9.68 13.57
N GLY A 32 9.53 -9.02 14.20
CA GLY A 32 10.76 -8.47 13.58
C GLY A 32 11.33 -7.30 14.42
N ARG A 33 12.59 -6.92 14.22
CA ARG A 33 13.21 -5.75 14.92
C ARG A 33 12.50 -4.42 14.58
N ILE A 34 11.89 -4.32 13.40
CA ILE A 34 10.98 -3.22 13.03
C ILE A 34 9.53 -3.66 13.20
N LYS A 35 8.73 -2.78 13.83
CA LYS A 35 7.27 -2.84 13.74
C LYS A 35 6.85 -2.34 12.35
N MET A 36 6.52 -3.27 11.45
CA MET A 36 6.08 -2.95 10.09
C MET A 36 4.90 -1.96 10.16
N SER A 37 5.05 -0.78 9.56
CA SER A 37 3.99 0.21 9.51
C SER A 37 3.20 0.00 8.21
N PHE A 38 1.97 0.52 8.13
CA PHE A 38 1.22 0.46 6.88
C PHE A 38 1.97 1.10 5.71
N ALA A 39 2.67 2.21 5.95
CA ALA A 39 3.48 2.87 4.94
C ALA A 39 4.72 2.05 4.53
N HIS A 40 5.35 1.34 5.47
CA HIS A 40 6.43 0.39 5.15
C HIS A 40 5.89 -0.73 4.24
N TYR A 41 4.75 -1.33 4.59
CA TYR A 41 4.12 -2.40 3.80
C TYR A 41 3.73 -1.93 2.39
N LEU A 42 3.07 -0.77 2.28
CA LEU A 42 2.72 -0.17 0.99
C LEU A 42 3.96 0.10 0.13
N THR A 43 5.05 0.60 0.73
CA THR A 43 6.30 0.83 0.00
C THR A 43 6.83 -0.47 -0.62
N LEU A 44 6.86 -1.57 0.14
CA LEU A 44 7.33 -2.87 -0.35
C LEU A 44 6.42 -3.45 -1.45
N ILE A 45 5.09 -3.33 -1.32
CA ILE A 45 4.16 -3.77 -2.38
C ILE A 45 4.38 -2.97 -3.66
N ILE A 46 4.45 -1.64 -3.55
CA ILE A 46 4.61 -0.77 -4.72
C ILE A 46 5.91 -1.10 -5.46
N LEU A 47 7.00 -1.33 -4.74
CA LEU A 47 8.27 -1.77 -5.33
C LEU A 47 8.19 -3.17 -5.94
N LYS A 48 7.45 -4.11 -5.32
CA LYS A 48 7.20 -5.45 -5.90
C LYS A 48 6.42 -5.35 -7.22
N GLU A 49 5.43 -4.47 -7.30
CA GLU A 49 4.56 -4.31 -8.48
C GLU A 49 5.19 -3.47 -9.60
N ARG A 50 5.94 -2.41 -9.26
CA ARG A 50 6.44 -1.41 -10.22
C ARG A 50 7.95 -1.48 -10.45
N GLY A 51 8.66 -2.32 -9.71
CA GLY A 51 10.11 -2.41 -9.77
C GLY A 51 10.79 -1.23 -9.10
N GLU A 52 11.75 -0.63 -9.79
CA GLU A 52 12.62 0.41 -9.24
C GLU A 52 11.98 1.80 -9.34
N LEU A 53 11.94 2.53 -8.23
CA LEU A 53 11.36 3.88 -8.17
C LEU A 53 12.24 4.83 -7.38
N SER A 54 12.21 6.12 -7.74
CA SER A 54 12.78 7.17 -6.90
C SER A 54 11.97 7.35 -5.61
N ILE A 55 12.60 7.90 -4.57
CA ILE A 55 11.90 8.22 -3.31
C ILE A 55 10.72 9.18 -3.53
N SER A 56 10.85 10.11 -4.47
CA SER A 56 9.77 11.04 -4.85
C SER A 56 8.58 10.34 -5.48
N GLU A 57 8.81 9.38 -6.38
CA GLU A 57 7.73 8.62 -7.02
C GLU A 57 6.97 7.78 -5.99
N ILE A 58 7.69 7.10 -5.10
CA ILE A 58 7.06 6.33 -4.01
C ILE A 58 6.24 7.27 -3.10
N GLY A 59 6.79 8.44 -2.73
CA GLY A 59 6.09 9.42 -1.91
C GLY A 59 4.79 9.91 -2.53
N ASN A 60 4.80 10.18 -3.85
CA ASN A 60 3.61 10.58 -4.58
C ASN A 60 2.56 9.46 -4.61
N LEU A 61 2.97 8.20 -4.84
CA LEU A 61 2.06 7.05 -4.87
C LEU A 61 1.41 6.76 -3.52
N ILE A 62 2.13 6.97 -2.41
CA ILE A 62 1.63 6.71 -1.05
C ILE A 62 0.91 7.95 -0.47
N GLY A 63 1.01 9.11 -1.12
CA GLY A 63 0.46 10.37 -0.60
C GLY A 63 1.24 10.93 0.59
N MET A 64 2.56 10.67 0.66
CA MET A 64 3.42 11.03 1.78
C MET A 64 4.44 12.12 1.40
N LYS A 65 4.63 13.12 2.26
CA LYS A 65 5.63 14.19 2.07
C LYS A 65 7.06 13.63 2.05
N LYS A 66 7.91 14.22 1.21
CA LYS A 66 9.32 13.80 0.96
C LYS A 66 10.13 13.56 2.25
N GLN A 67 10.02 14.44 3.24
CA GLN A 67 10.77 14.33 4.50
C GLN A 67 10.46 13.02 5.26
N ASN A 68 9.20 12.59 5.26
CA ASN A 68 8.79 11.35 5.92
C ASN A 68 9.22 10.12 5.11
N MET A 69 9.22 10.23 3.78
CA MET A 69 9.69 9.17 2.89
C MET A 69 11.18 8.89 3.01
N THR A 70 12.02 9.91 3.17
CA THR A 70 13.47 9.71 3.39
C THR A 70 13.70 8.92 4.67
N TYR A 71 13.02 9.27 5.77
CA TYR A 71 13.13 8.54 7.03
C TYR A 71 12.66 7.08 6.90
N LEU A 72 11.49 6.88 6.27
CA LEU A 72 10.91 5.57 6.03
C LEU A 72 11.83 4.67 5.20
N THR A 73 12.35 5.19 4.08
CA THR A 73 13.22 4.42 3.19
C THR A 73 14.58 4.13 3.82
N ASN A 74 15.15 5.06 4.60
CA ASN A 74 16.38 4.78 5.35
C ASN A 74 16.22 3.57 6.28
N LYS A 75 15.10 3.47 7.00
CA LYS A 75 14.82 2.33 7.89
C LYS A 75 14.73 1.00 7.13
N LEU A 76 14.06 1.00 5.98
CA LEU A 76 13.96 -0.20 5.14
C LEU A 76 15.31 -0.61 4.52
N VAL A 77 16.20 0.36 4.23
CA VAL A 77 17.57 0.11 3.76
C VAL A 77 18.44 -0.45 4.89
N GLU A 78 18.38 0.14 6.08
CA GLU A 78 19.09 -0.34 7.28
C GLU A 78 18.74 -1.80 7.59
N ASP A 79 17.48 -2.17 7.40
CA ASP A 79 17.00 -3.55 7.58
C ASP A 79 17.27 -4.47 6.37
N GLY A 80 17.81 -3.93 5.28
CA GLY A 80 18.13 -4.67 4.06
C GLY A 80 16.91 -5.18 3.29
N LEU A 81 15.73 -4.59 3.50
CA LEU A 81 14.50 -4.93 2.79
C LEU A 81 14.41 -4.24 1.42
N ILE A 82 15.06 -3.09 1.28
CA ILE A 82 15.21 -2.38 0.02
C ILE A 82 16.68 -1.96 -0.15
N GLN A 83 17.08 -1.69 -1.37
CA GLN A 83 18.42 -1.21 -1.70
C GLN A 83 18.35 0.08 -2.52
N ARG A 84 19.39 0.91 -2.39
CA ARG A 84 19.57 2.12 -3.21
C ARG A 84 20.37 1.75 -4.46
N LEU A 85 19.87 2.16 -5.60
CA LEU A 85 20.51 2.01 -6.90
C LEU A 85 20.85 3.40 -7.43
N HIS A 86 22.06 3.56 -7.96
CA HIS A 86 22.39 4.75 -8.73
C HIS A 86 21.79 4.59 -10.13
N ASP A 87 21.02 5.58 -10.57
CA ASP A 87 20.53 5.57 -11.94
C ASP A 87 21.73 5.68 -12.89
N MET A 88 21.80 4.78 -13.87
CA MET A 88 22.88 4.71 -14.86
C MET A 88 22.88 5.92 -15.81
N SER A 89 21.73 6.58 -15.97
CA SER A 89 21.54 7.73 -16.86
C SER A 89 21.74 9.08 -16.15
N ASP A 90 21.40 9.19 -14.86
CA ASP A 90 21.71 10.36 -14.03
C ASP A 90 22.07 9.91 -12.60
N ARG A 91 23.37 9.91 -12.30
CA ARG A 91 23.90 9.48 -10.99
C ARG A 91 23.37 10.30 -9.80
N ARG A 92 22.73 11.45 -10.04
CA ARG A 92 22.07 12.27 -9.01
C ARG A 92 20.71 11.69 -8.61
N VAL A 93 20.11 10.84 -9.43
CA VAL A 93 18.85 10.15 -9.14
C VAL A 93 19.16 8.85 -8.40
N ILE A 94 18.66 8.75 -7.18
CA ILE A 94 18.71 7.52 -6.39
C ILE A 94 17.38 6.80 -6.56
N LYS A 95 17.45 5.64 -7.21
CA LYS A 95 16.36 4.68 -7.27
C LYS A 95 16.41 3.74 -6.08
N ILE A 96 15.28 3.15 -5.77
CA ILE A 96 15.11 2.16 -4.73
C ILE A 96 14.49 0.92 -5.36
N ALA A 97 15.00 -0.24 -4.98
CA ALA A 97 14.50 -1.53 -5.39
C ALA A 97 14.23 -2.44 -4.19
N LEU A 98 13.28 -3.35 -4.33
CA LEU A 98 13.07 -4.43 -3.37
C LEU A 98 14.24 -5.41 -3.42
N THR A 99 14.74 -5.87 -2.27
CA THR A 99 15.73 -6.95 -2.21
C THR A 99 15.05 -8.32 -2.13
N GLY A 100 15.78 -9.41 -2.36
CA GLY A 100 15.24 -10.76 -2.11
C GLY A 100 14.78 -10.95 -0.66
N LYS A 101 15.53 -10.40 0.31
CA LYS A 101 15.12 -10.38 1.73
C LYS A 101 13.82 -9.59 1.94
N GLY A 102 13.66 -8.46 1.25
CA GLY A 102 12.43 -7.67 1.27
C GLY A 102 11.22 -8.43 0.75
N ASP A 103 11.41 -9.21 -0.31
CA ASP A 103 10.36 -10.03 -0.91
C ASP A 103 9.92 -11.16 0.02
N GLU A 104 10.86 -11.91 0.58
CA GLU A 104 10.59 -12.95 1.58
C GLU A 104 9.90 -12.39 2.82
N TYR A 105 10.34 -11.21 3.28
CA TYR A 105 9.71 -10.53 4.39
C TYR A 105 8.25 -10.19 4.09
N LEU A 106 7.97 -9.68 2.88
CA LEU A 106 6.62 -9.31 2.46
C LEU A 106 5.69 -10.54 2.43
N ASP A 107 6.18 -11.66 1.90
CA ASP A 107 5.40 -12.90 1.83
C ASP A 107 5.14 -13.48 3.23
N LYS A 108 6.12 -13.44 4.13
CA LYS A 108 5.93 -13.83 5.54
C LYS A 108 4.90 -12.93 6.23
N TRP A 109 4.98 -11.62 6.01
CA TRP A 109 4.04 -10.66 6.58
C TRP A 109 2.61 -10.91 6.09
N ARG A 110 2.44 -11.18 4.78
CA ARG A 110 1.14 -11.53 4.18
C ARG A 110 0.56 -12.79 4.80
N LYS A 111 1.35 -13.85 4.93
CA LYS A 111 0.91 -15.10 5.58
C LYS A 111 0.44 -14.87 7.02
N ASN A 112 1.23 -14.14 7.81
CA ASN A 112 0.84 -13.81 9.18
C ASN A 112 -0.45 -13.00 9.23
N LYS A 113 -0.64 -12.05 8.30
CA LYS A 113 -1.86 -11.25 8.24
C LYS A 113 -3.10 -12.03 7.85
N ILE A 114 -2.96 -12.95 6.90
CA ILE A 114 -4.03 -13.88 6.56
C ILE A 114 -4.44 -14.66 7.80
N GLU A 115 -3.47 -15.22 8.54
CA GLU A 115 -3.78 -16.01 9.74
C GLU A 115 -4.41 -15.16 10.85
N GLU A 116 -3.89 -13.95 11.11
CA GLU A 116 -4.45 -13.01 12.09
C GLU A 116 -5.89 -12.57 11.78
N THR A 117 -6.29 -12.54 10.50
CA THR A 117 -7.60 -12.04 10.08
C THR A 117 -8.57 -13.15 9.68
N LYS A 118 -8.12 -14.41 9.65
CA LYS A 118 -8.91 -15.53 9.15
C LYS A 118 -10.21 -15.74 9.93
N GLU A 119 -10.18 -15.55 11.24
CA GLU A 119 -11.37 -15.66 12.11
C GLU A 119 -12.38 -14.55 11.83
N ASP A 120 -11.92 -13.32 11.63
CA ASP A 120 -12.77 -12.16 11.30
C ASP A 120 -13.56 -12.36 10.00
N PHE A 121 -13.00 -13.16 9.07
CA PHE A 121 -13.62 -13.47 7.78
C PHE A 121 -14.18 -14.90 7.69
N SER A 122 -14.20 -15.66 8.79
CA SER A 122 -14.61 -17.07 8.79
C SER A 122 -16.07 -17.32 8.39
N PHE A 123 -16.91 -16.29 8.45
CA PHE A 123 -18.33 -16.35 8.08
C PHE A 123 -18.60 -16.15 6.59
N TYR A 124 -17.62 -15.69 5.82
CA TYR A 124 -17.77 -15.46 4.38
C TYR A 124 -17.40 -16.72 3.61
N ASN A 125 -18.28 -17.15 2.70
CA ASN A 125 -17.96 -18.24 1.78
C ASN A 125 -17.19 -17.72 0.55
N ASP A 126 -16.72 -18.62 -0.31
CA ASP A 126 -15.97 -18.25 -1.51
C ASP A 126 -16.72 -17.29 -2.45
N LYS A 127 -18.05 -17.41 -2.53
CA LYS A 127 -18.88 -16.50 -3.33
C LYS A 127 -18.85 -15.09 -2.75
N ASP A 128 -19.06 -14.95 -1.45
CA ASP A 128 -19.03 -13.65 -0.77
C ASP A 128 -17.64 -13.00 -0.92
N MET A 129 -16.58 -13.79 -0.74
CA MET A 129 -15.20 -13.31 -0.92
C MET A 129 -14.93 -12.82 -2.34
N ASN A 130 -15.41 -13.55 -3.36
CA ASN A 130 -15.29 -13.14 -4.76
C ASN A 130 -16.04 -11.84 -5.05
N GLU A 131 -17.24 -11.67 -4.48
CA GLU A 131 -18.03 -10.43 -4.61
C GLU A 131 -17.35 -9.24 -3.93
N ILE A 132 -16.77 -9.44 -2.74
CA ILE A 132 -15.98 -8.43 -2.04
C ILE A 132 -14.76 -8.03 -2.87
N CYS A 133 -13.98 -9.00 -3.37
CA CYS A 133 -12.81 -8.73 -4.21
C CYS A 133 -13.19 -7.92 -5.47
N ARG A 134 -14.30 -8.29 -6.13
CA ARG A 134 -14.80 -7.55 -7.29
C ARG A 134 -15.20 -6.12 -6.95
N SER A 135 -15.85 -5.94 -5.80
CA SER A 135 -16.27 -4.61 -5.32
C SER A 135 -15.08 -3.71 -5.02
N ILE A 136 -14.05 -4.24 -4.35
CA ILE A 136 -12.79 -3.54 -4.08
C ILE A 136 -12.10 -3.15 -5.40
N GLU A 137 -12.05 -4.05 -6.39
CA GLU A 137 -11.45 -3.74 -7.68
C GLU A 137 -12.23 -2.64 -8.41
N ASN A 138 -13.56 -2.67 -8.41
CA ASN A 138 -14.38 -1.62 -9.00
C ASN A 138 -14.10 -0.26 -8.35
N ILE A 139 -14.01 -0.20 -7.01
CA ILE A 139 -13.65 1.01 -6.27
C ILE A 139 -12.24 1.47 -6.68
N LYS A 140 -11.26 0.56 -6.74
CA LYS A 140 -9.89 0.86 -7.18
C LYS A 140 -9.85 1.50 -8.57
N GLN A 141 -10.63 0.97 -9.52
CA GLN A 141 -10.71 1.50 -10.88
C GLN A 141 -11.26 2.94 -10.93
N VAL A 142 -12.20 3.30 -10.04
CA VAL A 142 -12.67 4.69 -9.92
C VAL A 142 -11.52 5.61 -9.52
N PHE A 143 -10.75 5.27 -8.50
CA PHE A 143 -9.62 6.09 -8.06
C PHE A 143 -8.49 6.17 -9.09
N LEU A 144 -8.22 5.08 -9.82
CA LEU A 144 -7.26 5.09 -10.93
C LEU A 144 -7.69 6.06 -12.04
N ARG A 145 -8.98 6.12 -12.38
CA ARG A 145 -9.49 7.10 -13.36
C ARG A 145 -9.33 8.53 -12.87
N ILE A 146 -9.56 8.78 -11.58
CA ILE A 146 -9.36 10.11 -10.96
C ILE A 146 -7.88 10.51 -11.01
N ASP A 147 -6.96 9.61 -10.65
CA ASP A 147 -5.52 9.88 -10.68
C ASP A 147 -5.02 10.17 -12.10
N ASN A 148 -5.47 9.38 -13.09
CA ASN A 148 -5.13 9.59 -14.50
C ASN A 148 -5.76 10.87 -15.06
N GLY A 149 -6.99 11.19 -14.67
CA GLY A 149 -7.66 12.43 -15.07
C GLY A 149 -6.94 13.68 -14.55
N ARG A 150 -6.41 13.63 -13.33
CA ARG A 150 -5.62 14.74 -12.73
C ARG A 150 -4.23 14.92 -13.33
N LYS A 151 -3.68 13.92 -14.03
CA LYS A 151 -2.38 14.00 -14.72
C LYS A 151 -2.47 14.63 -16.12
N ASN A 152 -3.67 14.80 -16.66
CA ASN A 152 -3.93 15.35 -17.98
C ASN A 152 -4.32 16.85 -17.96
N PHE A 153 -4.13 17.52 -16.83
CA PHE A 153 -4.28 18.97 -16.63
C PHE A 153 -3.03 19.51 -15.92
#